data_AF-A0A416VQ26-F1
#
_entry.id   AF-A0A416VQ26-F1
#
_cell.length_a   1.000
_cell.length_b   1.000
_cell.length_c   1.000
_cell.angle_alpha   90.00
_cell.angle_beta   90.00
_cell.angle_gamma   90.00
#
_symmetry.space_group_name_H-M   'P 1'
#
loop_
_entity.id
_entity.type
_entity.pdbx_description
1 polymer ?
#
loop_
_entity_poly.entity_id
_entity_poly.type
_entity_poly.pdbx_seq_one_letter_code
_entity_poly.pdbx_strand_id
1 'polypeptide(L)'
;MNRLENILDESLLHSASGDRKALRLLLKRVIPNRFEYYHESRDITRQEDYADLLYKILLLELDEEEEESIELAELAYLGISESISSAPAHIYECVKKRIILMHYFADYFTDSLIEVFLKKFRENNLLEARNLALESLERMQLSDIFFMEQNFSERIDRDEQLTDVCNGITLAPNLSDQELAEAQLMHQVLYAYLKAKYGK
;
A
#
# COMPACT_ATOMS: atom_id res chain seq x y z
N MET A 1 -5.55 -26.60 -3.81
CA MET A 1 -5.07 -25.25 -3.43
C MET A 1 -4.46 -25.36 -2.03
N ASN A 2 -3.29 -24.76 -1.78
CA ASN A 2 -2.76 -24.69 -0.41
C ASN A 2 -3.60 -23.67 0.36
N ARG A 3 -3.98 -23.97 1.60
CA ARG A 3 -4.64 -22.97 2.47
C ARG A 3 -3.71 -21.79 2.68
N LEU A 4 -4.25 -20.58 2.66
CA LEU A 4 -3.49 -19.35 2.86
C LEU A 4 -2.68 -19.39 4.17
N GLU A 5 -3.27 -19.91 5.24
CA GLU A 5 -2.61 -20.01 6.55
C GLU A 5 -1.22 -20.68 6.46
N ASN A 6 -1.11 -21.79 5.71
CA ASN A 6 0.17 -22.46 5.49
C ASN A 6 1.15 -21.61 4.69
N ILE A 7 0.65 -20.87 3.68
CA ILE A 7 1.47 -19.98 2.85
C ILE A 7 2.03 -18.84 3.71
N LEU A 8 1.22 -18.25 4.59
CA LEU A 8 1.65 -17.18 5.47
C LEU A 8 2.70 -17.69 6.47
N ASP A 9 2.50 -18.86 7.06
CA ASP A 9 3.46 -19.47 7.99
C ASP A 9 4.79 -19.85 7.30
N GLU A 10 4.73 -20.43 6.10
CA GLU A 10 5.91 -20.72 5.28
C GLU A 10 6.65 -19.44 4.88
N SER A 11 5.92 -18.35 4.56
CA SER A 11 6.50 -17.05 4.22
C SER A 11 7.30 -16.46 5.39
N LEU A 12 6.75 -16.53 6.61
CA LEU A 12 7.43 -16.10 7.83
C LEU A 12 8.68 -16.94 8.09
N LEU A 13 8.57 -18.27 7.94
CA LEU A 13 9.70 -19.18 8.12
C LEU A 13 10.85 -18.88 7.14
N HIS A 14 10.55 -18.72 5.85
CA HIS A 14 11.57 -18.43 4.83
C HIS A 14 12.16 -17.02 4.99
N SER A 15 11.36 -16.06 5.42
CA SER A 15 11.85 -14.71 5.75
C SER A 15 12.83 -14.75 6.92
N ALA A 16 12.51 -15.51 7.98
CA ALA A 16 13.36 -15.65 9.17
C ALA A 16 14.63 -16.46 8.92
N SER A 17 14.57 -17.49 8.08
CA SER A 17 15.73 -18.34 7.75
C SER A 17 16.66 -17.71 6.71
N GLY A 18 16.21 -16.68 5.99
CA GLY A 18 16.94 -16.08 4.88
C GLY A 18 16.92 -16.94 3.60
N ASP A 19 16.05 -17.95 3.50
CA ASP A 19 15.89 -18.76 2.28
C ASP A 19 15.14 -17.99 1.19
N ARG A 20 15.88 -17.08 0.53
CA ARG A 20 15.35 -16.23 -0.54
C ARG A 20 14.79 -17.02 -1.71
N LYS A 21 15.34 -18.21 -1.99
CA LYS A 21 14.91 -19.02 -3.14
C LYS A 21 13.55 -19.63 -2.86
N ALA A 22 13.37 -20.23 -1.68
CA ALA A 22 12.08 -20.77 -1.26
C ALA A 22 11.03 -19.67 -1.12
N LEU A 23 11.40 -18.52 -0.54
CA LEU A 23 10.50 -17.37 -0.42
C LEU A 23 10.01 -16.90 -1.79
N ARG A 24 10.91 -16.64 -2.76
CA ARG A 24 10.50 -16.20 -4.12
C ARG A 24 9.56 -17.21 -4.80
N LEU A 25 9.83 -18.51 -4.64
CA LEU A 25 8.97 -19.56 -5.22
C LEU A 25 7.58 -19.57 -4.57
N LEU A 26 7.52 -19.41 -3.25
CA LEU A 26 6.26 -19.33 -2.50
C LEU A 26 5.45 -18.09 -2.91
N LEU A 27 6.08 -16.92 -2.96
CA LEU A 27 5.45 -15.66 -3.34
C LEU A 27 4.86 -15.72 -4.75
N LYS A 28 5.59 -16.27 -5.74
CA LYS A 28 5.08 -16.45 -7.11
C LYS A 28 3.83 -17.34 -7.17
N ARG A 29 3.68 -18.31 -6.25
CA ARG A 29 2.50 -19.20 -6.21
C ARG A 29 1.24 -18.50 -5.69
N VAL A 30 1.38 -17.33 -5.06
CA VAL A 30 0.25 -16.55 -4.52
C VAL A 30 -0.45 -15.74 -5.60
N ILE A 31 0.31 -15.19 -6.56
CA ILE A 31 -0.15 -14.24 -7.59
C ILE A 31 -1.44 -14.70 -8.30
N PRO A 32 -1.55 -15.95 -8.81
CA PRO A 32 -2.71 -16.35 -9.60
C PRO A 32 -4.02 -16.42 -8.80
N ASN A 33 -3.94 -16.52 -7.47
CA ASN A 33 -5.09 -16.66 -6.59
C ASN A 33 -5.22 -15.47 -5.63
N ARG A 34 -4.65 -14.32 -5.98
CA ARG A 34 -4.59 -13.11 -5.14
C ARG A 34 -5.97 -12.70 -4.57
N PHE A 35 -7.03 -12.76 -5.37
CA PHE A 35 -8.37 -12.41 -4.89
C PHE A 35 -8.93 -13.41 -3.88
N GLU A 36 -8.82 -14.71 -4.17
CA GLU A 36 -9.28 -15.76 -3.24
C GLU A 36 -8.52 -15.65 -1.90
N TYR A 37 -7.21 -15.46 -1.95
CA TYR A 37 -6.40 -15.28 -0.75
C TYR A 37 -6.68 -13.96 -0.03
N TYR A 38 -7.07 -12.89 -0.72
CA TYR A 38 -7.56 -11.69 -0.04
C TYR A 38 -8.80 -11.99 0.81
N HIS A 39 -9.79 -12.72 0.27
CA HIS A 39 -10.98 -13.10 1.04
C HIS A 39 -10.65 -14.09 2.16
N GLU A 40 -9.84 -15.12 1.90
CA GLU A 40 -9.40 -16.08 2.92
C GLU A 40 -8.65 -15.37 4.05
N SER A 41 -7.80 -14.38 3.74
CA SER A 41 -7.08 -13.58 4.75
C SER A 41 -8.03 -12.85 5.70
N ARG A 42 -9.19 -12.43 5.20
CA ARG A 42 -10.22 -11.76 6.01
C ARG A 42 -10.94 -12.75 6.90
N ASP A 43 -11.27 -13.93 6.38
CA ASP A 43 -11.94 -14.99 7.13
C ASP A 43 -11.07 -15.50 8.30
N ILE A 44 -9.75 -15.54 8.12
CA ILE A 44 -8.81 -15.99 9.15
C ILE A 44 -8.18 -14.84 9.96
N THR A 45 -8.57 -13.58 9.71
CA THR A 45 -8.03 -12.39 10.40
C THR A 45 -6.50 -12.24 10.27
N ARG A 46 -5.95 -12.49 9.08
CA ARG A 46 -4.51 -12.36 8.74
C ARG A 46 -4.26 -11.42 7.56
N GLN A 47 -5.05 -10.35 7.45
CA GLN A 47 -4.93 -9.36 6.38
C GLN A 47 -3.57 -8.66 6.37
N GLU A 48 -3.00 -8.38 7.55
CA GLU A 48 -1.68 -7.75 7.66
C GLU A 48 -0.59 -8.64 7.02
N ASP A 49 -0.57 -9.92 7.38
CA ASP A 49 0.38 -10.90 6.84
C ASP A 49 0.21 -11.09 5.33
N TYR A 50 -1.04 -11.11 4.86
CA TYR A 50 -1.33 -11.22 3.44
C TYR A 50 -0.88 -9.98 2.67
N ALA A 51 -1.14 -8.78 3.19
CA ALA A 51 -0.70 -7.54 2.56
C ALA A 51 0.83 -7.42 2.54
N ASP A 52 1.52 -7.89 3.58
CA ASP A 52 2.98 -7.99 3.60
C ASP A 52 3.52 -8.94 2.51
N LEU A 53 2.82 -10.04 2.27
CA LEU A 53 3.15 -10.97 1.19
C LEU A 53 3.05 -10.27 -0.18
N LEU A 54 1.95 -9.56 -0.44
CA LEU A 54 1.75 -8.81 -1.68
C LEU A 54 2.79 -7.70 -1.85
N TYR A 55 3.07 -6.96 -0.79
CA TYR A 55 4.13 -5.95 -0.77
C TYR A 55 5.51 -6.55 -1.12
N LYS A 56 5.85 -7.72 -0.59
CA LYS A 56 7.08 -8.44 -0.95
C LYS A 56 7.09 -8.93 -2.40
N ILE A 57 5.95 -9.33 -2.97
CA ILE A 57 5.85 -9.70 -4.39
C ILE A 57 6.26 -8.50 -5.25
N LEU A 58 5.66 -7.35 -4.99
CA LEU A 58 5.92 -6.10 -5.71
C LEU A 58 7.37 -5.64 -5.59
N LEU A 59 7.92 -5.59 -4.37
CA LEU A 59 9.31 -5.18 -4.15
C LEU A 59 10.34 -6.11 -4.81
N LEU A 60 9.97 -7.37 -5.05
CA LEU A 60 10.86 -8.37 -5.65
C LEU A 60 10.61 -8.54 -7.15
N GLU A 61 9.68 -7.75 -7.73
CA GLU A 61 9.28 -7.75 -9.13
C GLU A 61 9.01 -9.18 -9.61
N LEU A 62 8.12 -9.88 -8.90
CA LEU A 62 7.86 -11.31 -9.14
C LEU A 62 6.69 -11.57 -10.10
N ASP A 63 5.82 -10.59 -10.25
CA ASP A 63 4.79 -10.49 -11.27
C ASP A 63 5.37 -10.24 -12.66
N GLU A 64 4.64 -10.65 -13.69
CA GLU A 64 5.07 -10.55 -15.09
C GLU A 64 4.15 -9.65 -15.92
N GLU A 65 2.93 -9.37 -15.43
CA GLU A 65 1.91 -8.58 -16.11
C GLU A 65 1.55 -7.33 -15.30
N GLU A 66 1.54 -6.17 -15.96
CA GLU A 66 1.27 -4.86 -15.33
C GLU A 66 -0.10 -4.80 -14.63
N GLU A 67 -1.13 -5.41 -15.23
CA GLU A 67 -2.46 -5.48 -14.63
C GLU A 67 -2.42 -6.24 -13.29
N GLU A 68 -1.62 -7.30 -13.19
CA GLU A 68 -1.42 -8.02 -11.94
C GLU A 68 -0.69 -7.14 -10.92
N SER A 69 0.35 -6.40 -11.33
CA SER A 69 1.08 -5.47 -10.44
C SER A 69 0.15 -4.43 -9.82
N ILE A 70 -0.75 -3.85 -10.63
CA ILE A 70 -1.73 -2.87 -10.18
C ILE A 70 -2.66 -3.49 -9.12
N GLU A 71 -3.21 -4.66 -9.40
CA GLU A 71 -4.11 -5.35 -8.48
C GLU A 71 -3.42 -5.78 -7.18
N LEU A 72 -2.17 -6.23 -7.25
CA LEU A 72 -1.36 -6.55 -6.07
C LEU A 72 -1.10 -5.31 -5.22
N ALA A 73 -0.78 -4.16 -5.83
CA ALA A 73 -0.56 -2.91 -5.11
C ALA A 73 -1.84 -2.39 -4.44
N GLU A 74 -2.97 -2.46 -5.13
CA GLU A 74 -4.25 -2.06 -4.56
C GLU A 74 -4.71 -2.98 -3.42
N LEU A 75 -4.54 -4.31 -3.56
CA LEU A 75 -4.83 -5.27 -2.48
C LEU A 75 -3.87 -5.10 -1.28
N ALA A 76 -2.59 -4.83 -1.52
CA ALA A 76 -1.62 -4.54 -0.46
C ALA A 76 -2.02 -3.26 0.29
N TYR A 77 -2.33 -2.18 -0.43
CA TYR A 77 -2.80 -0.92 0.16
C TYR A 77 -4.06 -1.14 1.00
N LEU A 78 -5.00 -1.94 0.48
CA LEU A 78 -6.25 -2.26 1.15
C LEU A 78 -5.99 -2.98 2.48
N GLY A 79 -5.25 -4.10 2.47
CA GLY A 79 -4.94 -4.87 3.67
C GLY A 79 -4.10 -4.10 4.70
N ILE A 80 -3.14 -3.28 4.25
CA ILE A 80 -2.37 -2.38 5.14
C ILE A 80 -3.30 -1.36 5.80
N SER A 81 -4.20 -0.74 5.03
CA SER A 81 -5.13 0.27 5.55
C SER A 81 -6.16 -0.30 6.52
N GLU A 82 -6.63 -1.53 6.29
CA GLU A 82 -7.45 -2.26 7.27
C GLU A 82 -6.70 -2.50 8.58
N SER A 83 -5.45 -2.94 8.46
CA SER A 83 -4.58 -3.20 9.61
C SER A 83 -4.39 -1.94 10.45
N ILE A 84 -4.01 -0.81 9.83
CA ILE A 84 -3.86 0.50 10.51
C ILE A 84 -5.14 0.90 11.25
N SER A 85 -6.30 0.73 10.61
CA SER A 85 -7.61 1.10 11.20
C SER A 85 -7.98 0.26 12.42
N SER A 86 -7.42 -0.95 12.54
CA SER A 86 -7.62 -1.85 13.70
C SER A 86 -6.66 -1.61 14.87
N ALA A 87 -5.82 -0.56 14.81
CA ALA A 87 -4.81 -0.21 15.80
C ALA A 87 -3.82 -1.36 16.10
N PRO A 88 -2.99 -1.76 15.12
CA PRO A 88 -2.18 -2.95 15.22
C PRO A 88 -0.97 -2.71 16.14
N ALA A 89 -0.47 -3.78 16.77
CA ALA A 89 0.76 -3.74 17.56
C ALA A 89 1.98 -3.25 16.76
N HIS A 90 1.93 -3.37 15.44
CA HIS A 90 2.98 -3.00 14.50
C HIS A 90 2.63 -1.78 13.64
N ILE A 91 1.83 -0.84 14.16
CA ILE A 91 1.34 0.33 13.42
C ILE A 91 2.43 1.12 12.68
N TYR A 92 3.62 1.26 13.28
CA TYR A 92 4.76 1.91 12.61
C TYR A 92 5.10 1.21 11.28
N GLU A 93 5.21 -0.11 11.28
CA GLU A 93 5.56 -0.89 10.08
C GLU A 93 4.43 -0.86 9.05
N CYS A 94 3.16 -0.86 9.50
CA CYS A 94 2.02 -0.74 8.59
C CYS A 94 2.02 0.61 7.87
N VAL A 95 2.13 1.73 8.62
CA VAL A 95 2.13 3.07 8.03
C VAL A 95 3.35 3.27 7.13
N LYS A 96 4.53 2.82 7.57
CA LYS A 96 5.74 2.82 6.74
C LYS A 96 5.53 2.09 5.41
N LYS A 97 4.99 0.87 5.44
CA LYS A 97 4.72 0.11 4.21
C LYS A 97 3.72 0.82 3.32
N ARG A 98 2.69 1.48 3.88
CA ARG A 98 1.72 2.27 3.09
C ARG A 98 2.40 3.43 2.38
N ILE A 99 3.25 4.19 3.07
CA ILE A 99 4.04 5.29 2.50
C ILE A 99 4.89 4.77 1.35
N ILE A 100 5.71 3.73 1.61
CA ILE A 100 6.64 3.18 0.62
C ILE A 100 5.90 2.59 -0.60
N LEU A 101 4.79 1.90 -0.36
CA LEU A 101 3.94 1.35 -1.42
C LEU A 101 3.40 2.46 -2.33
N MET A 102 2.84 3.53 -1.76
CA MET A 102 2.35 4.66 -2.55
C MET A 102 3.48 5.37 -3.29
N HIS A 103 4.67 5.44 -2.71
CA HIS A 103 5.81 6.12 -3.32
C HIS A 103 6.33 5.40 -4.56
N TYR A 104 6.78 4.15 -4.41
CA TYR A 104 7.41 3.42 -5.51
C TYR A 104 6.40 2.92 -6.56
N PHE A 105 5.13 2.77 -6.19
CA PHE A 105 4.07 2.29 -7.07
C PHE A 105 3.01 3.35 -7.35
N ALA A 106 3.37 4.65 -7.31
CA ALA A 106 2.45 5.77 -7.48
C ALA A 106 1.61 5.67 -8.77
N ASP A 107 2.23 5.24 -9.87
CA ASP A 107 1.54 5.07 -11.16
C ASP A 107 0.40 4.05 -11.08
N TYR A 108 0.51 3.01 -10.25
CA TYR A 108 -0.53 1.99 -10.08
C TYR A 108 -1.78 2.52 -9.37
N PHE A 109 -1.64 3.58 -8.56
CA PHE A 109 -2.76 4.21 -7.86
C PHE A 109 -3.37 5.39 -8.64
N THR A 110 -2.68 5.86 -9.68
CA THR A 110 -3.05 7.09 -10.39
C THR A 110 -4.44 6.98 -11.03
N ASP A 111 -4.72 5.89 -11.73
CA ASP A 111 -6.04 5.68 -12.34
C ASP A 111 -7.15 5.52 -11.30
N SER A 112 -6.86 4.86 -10.18
CA SER A 112 -7.78 4.74 -9.05
C SER A 112 -8.12 6.10 -8.43
N LEU A 113 -7.14 6.99 -8.24
CA LEU A 113 -7.40 8.36 -7.78
C LEU A 113 -8.14 9.20 -8.81
N ILE A 114 -7.81 9.08 -10.09
CA ILE A 114 -8.52 9.79 -11.15
C ILE A 114 -9.98 9.34 -11.18
N GLU A 115 -10.26 8.03 -11.12
CA GLU A 115 -11.60 7.48 -11.15
C GLU A 115 -12.44 7.94 -9.95
N VAL A 116 -11.83 8.08 -8.77
CA VAL A 116 -12.50 8.49 -7.54
C VAL A 116 -12.71 10.01 -7.47
N PHE A 117 -11.68 10.81 -7.73
CA PHE A 117 -11.69 12.24 -7.45
C PHE A 117 -11.84 13.12 -8.68
N LEU A 118 -11.34 12.67 -9.84
CA LEU A 118 -11.14 13.52 -11.02
C LEU A 118 -11.88 13.02 -12.27
N LYS A 119 -12.82 12.08 -12.11
CA LYS A 119 -13.48 11.38 -13.24
C LYS A 119 -14.12 12.32 -14.26
N LYS A 120 -14.82 13.36 -13.80
CA LYS A 120 -15.43 14.37 -14.69
C LYS A 120 -14.39 15.33 -15.26
N PHE A 121 -13.35 15.64 -14.48
CA PHE A 121 -12.31 16.58 -14.87
C PHE A 121 -11.41 16.00 -15.98
N ARG A 122 -11.11 14.70 -15.91
CA ARG A 122 -10.24 13.99 -16.87
C ARG A 122 -10.76 14.01 -18.31
N GLU A 123 -12.07 14.13 -18.52
CA GLU A 123 -12.70 14.09 -19.85
C GLU A 123 -12.12 15.16 -20.79
N ASN A 124 -11.72 16.30 -20.22
CA ASN A 124 -11.14 17.41 -20.98
C ASN A 124 -9.69 17.73 -20.57
N ASN A 125 -9.19 17.17 -19.46
CA ASN A 125 -7.91 17.58 -18.85
C ASN A 125 -7.08 16.36 -18.40
N LEU A 126 -6.90 15.37 -19.27
CA LEU A 126 -6.25 14.10 -18.91
C LEU A 126 -4.88 14.26 -18.24
N LEU A 127 -4.00 15.08 -18.81
CA LEU A 127 -2.65 15.28 -18.27
C LEU A 127 -2.67 15.97 -16.89
N GLU A 128 -3.53 16.97 -16.74
CA GLU A 128 -3.67 17.70 -15.48
C GLU A 128 -4.31 16.82 -14.40
N ALA A 129 -5.28 15.97 -14.77
CA ALA A 129 -5.84 14.97 -13.86
C ALA A 129 -4.79 13.99 -13.35
N ARG A 130 -3.84 13.58 -14.21
CA ARG A 130 -2.71 12.73 -13.81
C ARG A 130 -1.79 13.45 -12.82
N ASN A 131 -1.43 14.70 -13.11
CA ASN A 131 -0.57 15.48 -12.21
C ASN A 131 -1.24 15.70 -10.83
N LEU A 132 -2.53 16.03 -10.82
CA LEU A 132 -3.29 16.19 -9.58
C LEU A 132 -3.39 14.88 -8.78
N ALA A 133 -3.53 13.74 -9.45
CA ALA A 133 -3.53 12.43 -8.78
C ALA A 133 -2.17 12.13 -8.13
N LEU A 134 -1.06 12.38 -8.84
CA LEU A 134 0.28 12.21 -8.28
C LEU A 134 0.53 13.15 -7.09
N GLU A 135 0.16 14.43 -7.21
CA GLU A 135 0.25 15.39 -6.11
C GLU A 135 -0.63 15.01 -4.91
N SER A 136 -1.78 14.37 -5.17
CA SER A 136 -2.66 13.83 -4.12
C SER A 136 -2.01 12.65 -3.39
N LEU A 137 -1.30 11.76 -4.10
CA LEU A 137 -0.52 10.68 -3.47
C LEU A 137 0.60 11.24 -2.60
N GLU A 138 1.29 12.30 -3.03
CA GLU A 138 2.32 12.95 -2.22
C GLU A 138 1.73 13.56 -0.94
N ARG A 139 0.57 14.21 -1.02
CA ARG A 139 -0.15 14.70 0.18
C ARG A 139 -0.52 13.57 1.14
N MET A 140 -1.02 12.46 0.60
CA MET A 140 -1.33 11.25 1.38
C MET A 140 -0.08 10.72 2.10
N GLN A 141 1.04 10.57 1.39
CA GLN A 141 2.33 10.18 1.97
C GLN A 141 2.78 11.14 3.08
N LEU A 142 2.72 12.45 2.85
CA LEU A 142 3.09 13.46 3.86
C LEU A 142 2.18 13.41 5.09
N SER A 143 0.88 13.12 4.92
CA SER A 143 -0.03 12.98 6.06
C SER A 143 0.33 11.79 6.95
N ASP A 144 0.78 10.68 6.35
CA ASP A 144 1.28 9.51 7.07
C ASP A 144 2.64 9.77 7.72
N ILE A 145 3.55 10.47 7.04
CA ILE A 145 4.84 10.89 7.60
C ILE A 145 4.62 11.78 8.82
N PHE A 146 3.73 12.77 8.73
CA PHE A 146 3.39 13.64 9.85
C PHE A 146 2.81 12.86 11.03
N PHE A 147 1.92 11.89 10.76
CA PHE A 147 1.46 10.97 11.80
C PHE A 147 2.63 10.21 12.45
N MET A 148 3.59 9.73 11.66
CA MET A 148 4.75 9.02 12.17
C MET A 148 5.68 9.92 12.99
N GLU A 149 5.92 11.17 12.59
CA GLU A 149 6.70 12.14 13.34
C GLU A 149 6.07 12.45 14.71
N GLN A 150 4.74 12.59 14.76
CA GLN A 150 4.02 12.89 16.01
C GLN A 150 4.04 11.73 17.01
N ASN A 151 4.07 10.49 16.54
CA ASN A 151 3.88 9.30 17.38
C ASN A 151 5.16 8.47 17.56
N PHE A 152 6.15 8.63 16.67
CA PHE A 152 7.35 7.78 16.58
C PHE A 152 8.63 8.57 16.21
N SER A 153 8.74 9.83 16.62
CA SER A 153 9.85 10.76 16.26
C SER A 153 11.25 10.12 16.32
N GLU A 154 11.62 9.48 17.44
CA GLU A 154 12.96 8.87 17.59
C GLU A 154 13.24 7.72 16.60
N ARG A 155 12.17 7.05 16.14
CA ARG A 155 12.27 5.91 15.24
C ARG A 155 12.32 6.35 13.78
N ILE A 156 11.47 7.30 13.38
CA ILE A 156 11.45 7.82 12.00
C ILE A 156 12.77 8.51 11.64
N ASP A 157 13.40 9.22 12.58
CA ASP A 157 14.69 9.91 12.40
C ASP A 157 15.83 8.95 11.99
N ARG A 158 15.68 7.64 12.25
CA ARG A 158 16.68 6.61 11.96
C ARG A 158 16.25 5.69 10.81
N ASP A 159 15.13 5.97 10.17
CA ASP A 159 14.57 5.13 9.12
C ASP A 159 15.06 5.58 7.75
N GLU A 160 16.09 4.90 7.26
CA GLU A 160 16.72 5.22 5.98
C GLU A 160 15.75 5.09 4.79
N GLN A 161 14.79 4.15 4.86
CA GLN A 161 13.82 3.97 3.78
C GLN A 161 12.82 5.13 3.72
N LEU A 162 12.34 5.59 4.88
CA LEU A 162 11.46 6.76 4.93
C LEU A 162 12.23 8.03 4.57
N THR A 163 13.51 8.13 4.94
CA THR A 163 14.37 9.24 4.52
C THR A 163 14.50 9.30 3.00
N ASP A 164 14.68 8.16 2.33
CA ASP A 164 14.72 8.07 0.86
C ASP A 164 13.39 8.52 0.24
N VAL A 165 12.26 8.01 0.75
CA VAL A 165 10.92 8.43 0.28
C VAL A 165 10.70 9.93 0.46
N CYS A 166 11.03 10.49 1.63
CA CYS A 166 10.91 11.93 1.89
C CYS A 166 11.71 12.77 0.90
N ASN A 167 12.89 12.32 0.48
CA ASN A 167 13.71 13.01 -0.51
C ASN A 167 13.13 12.91 -1.93
N GLY A 168 12.30 11.91 -2.20
CA GLY A 168 11.62 11.72 -3.49
C GLY A 168 10.31 12.49 -3.63
N ILE A 169 9.70 12.96 -2.53
CA ILE A 169 8.46 13.75 -2.56
C ILE A 169 8.77 15.16 -3.08
N THR A 170 8.06 15.58 -4.12
CA THR A 170 8.26 16.90 -4.74
C THR A 170 7.48 18.01 -4.05
N LEU A 171 6.30 17.68 -3.48
CA LEU A 171 5.50 18.61 -2.70
C LEU A 171 6.21 19.07 -1.44
N ALA A 172 6.08 20.36 -1.12
CA ALA A 172 6.66 20.91 0.09
C ALA A 172 6.00 20.30 1.36
N PRO A 173 6.78 19.95 2.39
CA PRO A 173 6.28 19.19 3.55
C PRO A 173 5.39 20.01 4.49
N ASN A 174 5.26 21.32 4.28
CA ASN A 174 4.53 22.25 5.13
C ASN A 174 3.03 22.31 4.78
N LEU A 175 2.37 21.15 4.80
CA LEU A 175 0.92 21.07 4.65
C LEU A 175 0.21 21.82 5.79
N SER A 176 -0.82 22.59 5.45
CA SER A 176 -1.73 23.17 6.43
C SER A 176 -2.57 22.10 7.12
N ASP A 177 -3.16 22.42 8.28
CA ASP A 177 -4.09 21.52 8.98
C ASP A 177 -5.25 21.07 8.09
N GLN A 178 -5.71 21.95 7.19
CA GLN A 178 -6.75 21.64 6.22
C GLN A 178 -6.26 20.62 5.19
N GLU A 179 -5.07 20.83 4.60
CA GLU A 179 -4.50 19.90 3.62
C GLU A 179 -4.19 18.53 4.23
N LEU A 180 -3.76 18.49 5.50
CA LEU A 180 -3.58 17.24 6.25
C LEU A 180 -4.91 16.50 6.44
N ALA A 181 -5.97 17.23 6.81
CA ALA A 181 -7.31 16.64 6.95
C ALA A 181 -7.85 16.12 5.61
N GLU A 182 -7.62 16.85 4.51
CA GLU A 182 -7.98 16.43 3.16
C GLU A 182 -7.20 15.18 2.73
N ALA A 183 -5.89 15.12 3.02
CA ALA A 183 -5.05 13.96 2.74
C ALA A 183 -5.51 12.70 3.49
N GLN A 184 -5.87 12.85 4.77
CA GLN A 184 -6.45 11.75 5.56
C GLN A 184 -7.80 11.30 4.99
N LEU A 185 -8.63 12.24 4.54
CA LEU A 185 -9.89 11.90 3.87
C LEU A 185 -9.64 11.16 2.56
N MET A 186 -8.60 11.53 1.79
CA MET A 186 -8.24 10.83 0.56
C MET A 186 -7.89 9.37 0.81
N HIS A 187 -7.16 9.07 1.90
CA HIS A 187 -6.92 7.68 2.33
C HIS A 187 -8.23 6.91 2.57
N GLN A 188 -9.19 7.52 3.27
CA GLN A 188 -10.47 6.89 3.60
C GLN A 188 -11.31 6.61 2.34
N VAL A 189 -11.34 7.56 1.41
CA VAL A 189 -12.12 7.41 0.17
C VAL A 189 -11.47 6.38 -0.75
N LEU A 190 -10.14 6.41 -0.94
CA LEU A 190 -9.43 5.39 -1.72
C LEU A 190 -9.63 3.99 -1.11
N TYR A 191 -9.52 3.88 0.22
CA TYR A 191 -9.83 2.65 0.94
C TYR A 191 -11.26 2.15 0.64
N ALA A 192 -12.27 3.02 0.78
CA ALA A 192 -13.65 2.65 0.53
C ALA A 192 -13.90 2.23 -0.94
N TYR A 193 -13.27 2.90 -1.88
CA TYR A 193 -13.32 2.56 -3.31
C TYR A 193 -12.73 1.18 -3.58
N LEU A 194 -11.49 0.91 -3.13
CA LEU A 194 -10.83 -0.38 -3.34
C LEU A 194 -11.54 -1.51 -2.60
N LYS A 195 -12.08 -1.24 -1.41
CA LYS A 195 -12.95 -2.19 -0.69
C LYS A 195 -14.21 -2.52 -1.48
N ALA A 196 -14.80 -1.56 -2.18
CA ALA A 196 -15.96 -1.83 -3.04
C ALA A 196 -15.56 -2.60 -4.32
N LYS A 197 -14.37 -2.34 -4.86
CA LYS A 197 -13.79 -3.04 -6.02
C LYS A 197 -13.54 -4.53 -5.73
N TYR A 198 -12.91 -4.83 -4.59
CA TYR A 198 -12.46 -6.17 -4.22
C TYR A 198 -13.27 -6.86 -3.12
N GLY A 199 -14.28 -6.20 -2.56
CA GLY A 199 -15.05 -6.74 -1.44
C GLY A 199 -16.15 -7.73 -1.81
N LYS A 200 -16.31 -8.05 -3.09
CA LYS A 200 -17.34 -8.95 -3.61
C LYS A 200 -16.80 -10.35 -3.83
#